data_AF-A0A9D6RPD0-F1
#
_entry.id   AF-A0A9D6RPD0-F1
#
_cell.length_a   1.000
_cell.length_b   1.000
_cell.length_c   1.000
_cell.angle_alpha   90.00
_cell.angle_beta   90.00
_cell.angle_gamma   90.00
#
_symmetry.space_group_name_H-M   'P 1'
#
loop_
_entity.id
_entity.type
_entity.pdbx_description
1 polymer ?
#
loop_
_entity_poly.entity_id
_entity_poly.type
_entity_poly.pdbx_seq_one_letter_code
_entity_poly.pdbx_strand_id
1 'polypeptide(L)'
;MKTHRHLIFALIVLAFLGYLSTGRETNVAAGQTLDPTPPSKVVKLIFIHHSSGENWLADENGGLGIELMNNNYFVSDTNYGWGPRSIGDTTDIGHWWDWFCGPYSATYMRALYAESGQNCSYVRLPYDPGGPNEIVMFKSCFPNSNLQGRPNDPVPPINQNPLRGQDAWSEHMTVANAKGIYIDLLNYFVTRRDKLFVVITAPPVQDDTYCTNARAFNTWLAQDWLDNYPYKNVAVFDFYNVLTSNGGSWEVNDLGSDTGNHHRYR
;
A
#
# COMPACT_ATOMS: atom_id res chain seq x y z
N MET A 1 4.09 82.56 7.70
CA MET A 1 3.49 82.57 6.34
C MET A 1 3.44 81.13 5.85
N LYS A 2 2.38 80.37 6.16
CA LYS A 2 1.25 80.05 5.26
C LYS A 2 1.66 79.88 3.79
N THR A 3 1.60 78.65 3.27
CA THR A 3 0.45 78.19 2.45
C THR A 3 0.44 76.67 2.25
N HIS A 4 -0.76 76.11 2.34
CA HIS A 4 -1.15 74.71 2.17
C HIS A 4 -1.01 74.18 0.75
N ARG A 5 -0.77 72.87 0.60
CA ARG A 5 -1.34 72.05 -0.48
C ARG A 5 -1.54 70.58 -0.03
N HIS A 6 -2.82 70.20 0.09
CA HIS A 6 -3.47 68.91 -0.25
C HIS A 6 -2.88 67.63 0.35
N LEU A 7 -3.50 66.98 1.35
CA LEU A 7 -4.67 66.08 1.25
C LEU A 7 -4.66 65.16 0.01
N ILE A 8 -4.84 63.86 0.26
CA ILE A 8 -5.03 62.73 -0.67
C ILE A 8 -3.72 61.99 -1.03
N PHE A 9 -3.42 60.91 -0.29
CA PHE A 9 -3.22 59.55 -0.83
C PHE A 9 -2.97 58.59 0.34
N ALA A 10 -4.00 58.38 1.17
CA ALA A 10 -4.16 57.14 1.92
C ALA A 10 -4.56 56.06 0.91
N LEU A 11 -3.58 55.42 0.28
CA LEU A 11 -3.67 54.19 -0.53
C LEU A 11 -2.27 53.92 -1.12
N ILE A 12 -1.32 53.57 -0.26
CA ILE A 12 -0.10 52.88 -0.69
C ILE A 12 -0.22 51.45 -0.19
N VAL A 13 -0.73 50.63 -1.10
CA VAL A 13 -0.33 49.23 -1.29
C VAL A 13 -0.56 48.32 -0.09
N LEU A 14 -1.83 47.99 0.08
CA LEU A 14 -2.31 46.63 0.33
C LEU A 14 -1.63 45.65 -0.64
N ALA A 15 -0.41 45.22 -0.32
CA ALA A 15 0.25 44.05 -0.91
C ALA A 15 1.38 43.54 0.00
N PHE A 16 1.11 43.39 1.29
CA PHE A 16 1.80 42.34 2.07
C PHE A 16 0.79 41.23 2.28
N LEU A 17 0.80 40.35 1.28
CA LEU A 17 0.13 39.07 1.25
C LEU A 17 0.30 38.35 2.59
N GLY A 18 -0.82 37.85 3.08
CA GLY A 18 -0.88 37.03 4.27
C GLY A 18 0.07 35.85 4.15
N TYR A 19 1.12 35.87 4.94
CA TYR A 19 1.80 34.67 5.39
C TYR A 19 1.09 34.20 6.66
N LEU A 20 -0.22 33.94 6.54
CA LEU A 20 -0.86 32.94 7.37
C LEU A 20 -0.23 31.64 6.90
N SER A 21 0.62 31.05 7.74
CA SER A 21 0.96 29.64 7.64
C SER A 21 -0.35 28.87 7.75
N THR A 22 -1.03 28.65 6.62
CA THR A 22 -1.93 27.54 6.47
C THR A 22 -1.02 26.32 6.54
N GLY A 23 -0.69 25.91 7.77
CA GLY A 23 -0.42 24.52 8.03
C GLY A 23 -1.53 23.78 7.31
N ARG A 24 -1.15 23.00 6.30
CA ARG A 24 -2.08 22.15 5.59
C ARG A 24 -2.55 21.19 6.66
N GLU A 25 -3.65 21.53 7.33
CA GLU A 25 -4.42 20.59 8.10
C GLU A 25 -4.66 19.47 7.10
N THR A 26 -3.98 18.35 7.32
CA THR A 26 -4.28 17.13 6.62
C THR A 26 -5.75 16.91 6.89
N ASN A 27 -6.58 17.12 5.87
CA ASN A 27 -7.94 16.60 5.84
C ASN A 27 -7.79 15.09 5.91
N VAL A 28 -7.58 14.57 7.12
CA VAL A 28 -7.75 13.17 7.45
C VAL A 28 -9.22 12.95 7.16
N ALA A 29 -9.52 12.22 6.08
CA ALA A 29 -10.85 11.73 5.81
C ALA A 29 -11.42 11.20 7.12
N ALA A 30 -12.56 11.75 7.54
CA ALA A 30 -13.17 11.52 8.84
C ALA A 30 -13.08 10.04 9.22
N GLY A 31 -12.30 9.77 10.27
CA GLY A 31 -11.94 8.43 10.70
C GLY A 31 -13.19 7.59 10.91
N GLN A 32 -13.34 6.55 10.09
CA GLN A 32 -14.17 5.43 10.49
C GLN A 32 -13.60 4.94 11.83
N THR A 33 -14.42 4.94 12.88
CA THR A 33 -14.04 4.29 14.13
C THR A 33 -13.72 2.85 13.78
N LEU A 34 -12.48 2.42 14.04
CA LEU A 34 -12.15 1.02 13.83
C LEU A 34 -13.04 0.16 14.69
N ASP A 35 -13.58 -0.87 14.07
CA ASP A 35 -14.23 -1.96 14.75
C ASP A 35 -13.26 -3.15 14.74
N PRO A 36 -12.55 -3.41 15.84
CA PRO A 36 -11.67 -4.56 15.95
C PRO A 36 -12.45 -5.86 16.22
N THR A 37 -13.79 -5.81 16.26
CA THR A 37 -14.60 -7.00 16.54
C THR A 37 -14.43 -8.02 15.42
N PRO A 38 -14.06 -9.27 15.73
CA PRO A 38 -13.94 -10.31 14.72
C PRO A 38 -15.25 -10.53 13.95
N PRO A 39 -15.20 -10.91 12.67
CA PRO A 39 -16.38 -11.29 11.92
C PRO A 39 -17.19 -12.37 12.64
N SER A 40 -18.52 -12.23 12.64
CA SER A 40 -19.44 -13.21 13.27
C SER A 40 -19.46 -14.58 12.58
N LYS A 41 -18.88 -14.68 11.38
CA LYS A 41 -18.70 -15.91 10.60
C LYS A 41 -17.26 -15.97 10.12
N VAL A 42 -16.75 -17.18 9.89
CA VAL A 42 -15.41 -17.35 9.32
C VAL A 42 -15.33 -16.67 7.95
N VAL A 43 -14.33 -15.81 7.77
CA VAL A 43 -14.05 -15.10 6.50
C VAL A 43 -12.78 -15.67 5.87
N LYS A 44 -12.81 -15.91 4.55
CA LYS A 44 -11.64 -16.40 3.82
C LYS A 44 -10.74 -15.27 3.37
N LEU A 45 -9.45 -15.40 3.68
CA LEU A 45 -8.41 -14.45 3.35
C LEU A 45 -7.28 -15.17 2.62
N ILE A 46 -6.75 -14.57 1.56
CA ILE A 46 -5.55 -15.05 0.89
C ILE A 46 -4.45 -13.99 0.86
N PHE A 47 -3.21 -14.40 1.14
CA PHE A 47 -2.03 -13.55 1.09
C PHE A 47 -1.13 -13.92 -0.09
N ILE A 48 -0.95 -12.99 -1.03
CA ILE A 48 0.04 -13.10 -2.12
C ILE A 48 1.35 -12.51 -1.65
N HIS A 49 2.37 -13.34 -1.45
CA HIS A 49 3.62 -12.86 -0.87
C HIS A 49 4.83 -13.71 -1.26
N HIS A 50 6.00 -13.12 -1.01
CA HIS A 50 7.31 -13.78 -0.94
C HIS A 50 8.01 -13.37 0.35
N SER A 51 9.11 -14.07 0.70
CA SER A 51 10.08 -13.62 1.72
C SER A 51 9.42 -13.19 3.05
N SER A 52 9.45 -11.90 3.42
CA SER A 52 8.91 -11.41 4.69
C SER A 52 7.43 -11.74 4.96
N GLY A 53 6.66 -12.10 3.93
CA GLY A 53 5.26 -12.52 4.12
C GLY A 53 5.17 -13.91 4.75
N GLU A 54 6.10 -14.80 4.44
CA GLU A 54 6.24 -16.09 5.11
C GLU A 54 6.60 -15.88 6.58
N ASN A 55 7.53 -14.96 6.86
CA ASN A 55 7.88 -14.60 8.24
C ASN A 55 6.71 -13.97 9.01
N TRP A 56 5.81 -13.26 8.34
CA TRP A 56 4.59 -12.77 8.99
C TRP A 56 3.68 -13.92 9.40
N LEU A 57 3.44 -14.87 8.49
CA LEU A 57 2.53 -15.99 8.74
C LEU A 57 3.09 -17.00 9.74
N ALA A 58 4.39 -17.30 9.67
CA ALA A 58 5.05 -18.33 10.46
C ALA A 58 4.91 -18.12 11.98
N ASP A 59 4.57 -19.21 12.68
CA ASP A 59 4.24 -19.21 14.11
C ASP A 59 5.38 -18.69 14.99
N GLU A 60 6.62 -19.09 14.68
CA GLU A 60 7.81 -18.72 15.46
C GLU A 60 8.34 -17.32 15.16
N ASN A 61 7.78 -16.64 14.15
CA ASN A 61 8.19 -15.32 13.72
C ASN A 61 7.10 -14.28 14.02
N GLY A 62 6.27 -13.95 13.02
CA GLY A 62 5.24 -12.93 13.15
C GLY A 62 3.93 -13.44 13.75
N GLY A 63 3.66 -14.74 13.71
CA GLY A 63 2.47 -15.35 14.29
C GLY A 63 1.14 -14.88 13.69
N LEU A 64 1.14 -14.22 12.52
CA LEU A 64 -0.06 -13.62 11.92
C LEU A 64 -1.12 -14.68 11.59
N GLY A 65 -0.72 -15.90 11.21
CA GLY A 65 -1.65 -17.00 10.97
C GLY A 65 -2.48 -17.36 12.20
N ILE A 66 -1.83 -17.40 13.37
CA ILE A 66 -2.47 -17.66 14.67
C ILE A 66 -3.43 -16.52 15.03
N GLU A 67 -2.97 -15.27 14.92
CA GLU A 67 -3.80 -14.11 15.24
C GLU A 67 -5.05 -14.04 14.35
N LEU A 68 -4.90 -14.26 13.03
CA LEU A 68 -6.02 -14.30 12.10
C LEU A 68 -6.98 -15.48 12.40
N MET A 69 -6.45 -16.66 12.71
CA MET A 69 -7.24 -17.81 13.14
C MET A 69 -8.09 -17.50 14.38
N ASN A 70 -7.48 -16.90 15.40
CA ASN A 70 -8.16 -16.55 16.65
C ASN A 70 -9.25 -15.49 16.46
N ASN A 71 -9.23 -14.78 15.32
CA ASN A 71 -10.17 -13.72 14.96
C ASN A 71 -11.09 -14.10 13.78
N ASN A 72 -11.42 -15.40 13.61
CA ASN A 72 -12.37 -15.91 12.60
C ASN A 72 -11.94 -15.70 11.13
N TYR A 73 -10.65 -15.69 10.84
CA TYR A 73 -10.16 -15.71 9.45
C TYR A 73 -9.57 -17.07 9.08
N PHE A 74 -10.06 -17.65 7.98
CA PHE A 74 -9.43 -18.81 7.35
C PHE A 74 -8.40 -18.30 6.34
N VAL A 75 -7.11 -18.44 6.69
CA VAL A 75 -6.00 -17.87 5.92
C VAL A 75 -5.45 -18.89 4.95
N SER A 76 -5.29 -18.48 3.70
CA SER A 76 -4.52 -19.15 2.67
C SER A 76 -3.41 -18.25 2.17
N ASP A 77 -2.45 -18.80 1.47
CA ASP A 77 -1.39 -18.01 0.86
C ASP A 77 -0.93 -18.59 -0.48
N THR A 78 -0.29 -17.72 -1.25
CA THR A 78 0.44 -18.09 -2.46
C THR A 78 1.88 -17.65 -2.28
N ASN A 79 2.82 -18.43 -2.83
CA ASN A 79 4.25 -18.13 -2.77
C ASN A 79 4.92 -18.64 -4.06
N TYR A 80 6.25 -18.72 -4.09
CA TYR A 80 7.02 -19.29 -5.19
C TYR A 80 6.41 -20.59 -5.75
N GLY A 81 6.36 -20.71 -7.07
CA GLY A 81 5.83 -21.84 -7.82
C GLY A 81 4.30 -21.95 -7.84
N TRP A 82 3.58 -21.06 -7.16
CA TRP A 82 2.13 -21.17 -7.07
C TRP A 82 1.39 -20.76 -8.35
N GLY A 83 0.29 -21.45 -8.63
CA GLY A 83 -0.76 -21.00 -9.52
C GLY A 83 -0.52 -21.23 -11.02
N PRO A 84 -1.50 -20.86 -11.87
CA PRO A 84 -1.41 -21.02 -13.31
C PRO A 84 -0.20 -20.25 -13.86
N ARG A 85 0.58 -20.91 -14.72
CA ARG A 85 1.79 -20.32 -15.35
C ARG A 85 2.83 -19.83 -14.33
N SER A 86 2.82 -20.40 -13.11
CA SER A 86 3.71 -20.01 -12.01
C SER A 86 3.61 -18.52 -11.66
N ILE A 87 2.42 -17.92 -11.77
CA ILE A 87 2.22 -16.49 -11.45
C ILE A 87 2.66 -16.14 -10.02
N GLY A 88 2.64 -17.11 -9.11
CA GLY A 88 3.19 -17.02 -7.76
C GLY A 88 4.67 -16.67 -7.69
N ASP A 89 5.46 -16.84 -8.76
CA ASP A 89 6.86 -16.40 -8.84
C ASP A 89 7.01 -14.89 -9.04
N THR A 90 5.91 -14.16 -9.23
CA THR A 90 5.94 -12.76 -9.65
C THR A 90 5.18 -11.88 -8.67
N THR A 91 5.88 -11.20 -7.76
CA THR A 91 5.26 -10.31 -6.75
C THR A 91 5.89 -8.92 -6.70
N ASP A 92 6.65 -8.54 -7.73
CA ASP A 92 7.19 -7.19 -7.88
C ASP A 92 6.13 -6.22 -8.43
N ILE A 93 6.35 -4.92 -8.24
CA ILE A 93 5.38 -3.87 -8.55
C ILE A 93 4.90 -3.97 -10.00
N GLY A 94 5.80 -4.18 -10.95
CA GLY A 94 5.44 -4.33 -12.37
C GLY A 94 4.55 -5.54 -12.65
N HIS A 95 4.77 -6.63 -11.92
CA HIS A 95 4.01 -7.87 -12.06
C HIS A 95 2.57 -7.78 -11.54
N TRP A 96 2.24 -6.83 -10.66
CA TRP A 96 0.83 -6.63 -10.28
C TRP A 96 -0.06 -6.33 -11.48
N TRP A 97 0.49 -5.72 -12.53
CA TRP A 97 -0.24 -5.58 -13.77
C TRP A 97 -0.62 -6.94 -14.38
N ASP A 98 0.27 -7.94 -14.39
CA ASP A 98 -0.05 -9.28 -14.91
C ASP A 98 -1.13 -9.98 -14.08
N TRP A 99 -1.08 -9.84 -12.75
CA TRP A 99 -2.08 -10.40 -11.84
C TRP A 99 -3.48 -9.86 -12.10
N PHE A 100 -3.62 -8.53 -12.17
CA PHE A 100 -4.94 -7.88 -12.09
C PHE A 100 -5.45 -7.34 -13.43
N CYS A 101 -4.56 -6.91 -14.32
CA CYS A 101 -4.94 -6.17 -15.54
C CYS A 101 -4.45 -6.82 -16.84
N GLY A 102 -3.51 -7.77 -16.77
CA GLY A 102 -2.90 -8.43 -17.91
C GLY A 102 -3.83 -9.40 -18.63
N PRO A 103 -3.44 -9.90 -19.81
CA PRO A 103 -4.29 -10.77 -20.65
C PRO A 103 -4.68 -12.09 -19.96
N TYR A 104 -3.92 -12.53 -18.95
CA TYR A 104 -4.19 -13.75 -18.18
C TYR A 104 -4.79 -13.46 -16.79
N SER A 105 -5.05 -12.20 -16.42
CA SER A 105 -5.59 -11.80 -15.11
C SER A 105 -6.83 -12.62 -14.73
N ALA A 106 -7.79 -12.80 -15.64
CA ALA A 106 -8.99 -13.58 -15.37
C ALA A 106 -8.68 -15.05 -14.96
N THR A 107 -7.60 -15.63 -15.50
CA THR A 107 -7.15 -16.98 -15.12
C THR A 107 -6.52 -16.98 -13.74
N TYR A 108 -5.63 -16.02 -13.47
CA TYR A 108 -4.92 -15.91 -12.19
C TYR A 108 -5.88 -15.60 -11.04
N MET A 109 -6.72 -14.58 -11.20
CA MET A 109 -7.65 -14.15 -10.16
C MET A 109 -8.73 -15.20 -9.88
N ARG A 110 -9.19 -15.96 -10.89
CA ARG A 110 -10.10 -17.10 -10.67
C ARG A 110 -9.44 -18.19 -9.82
N ALA A 111 -8.17 -18.51 -10.08
CA ALA A 111 -7.43 -19.49 -9.29
C ALA A 111 -7.22 -18.98 -7.86
N LEU A 112 -6.81 -17.72 -7.71
CA LEU A 112 -6.57 -17.07 -6.42
C LEU A 112 -7.84 -17.06 -5.54
N TYR A 113 -8.99 -16.71 -6.12
CA TYR A 113 -10.23 -16.73 -5.35
C TYR A 113 -10.66 -18.12 -4.94
N ALA A 114 -10.27 -19.18 -5.66
CA ALA A 114 -10.63 -20.56 -5.34
C ALA A 114 -9.64 -21.27 -4.42
N GLU A 115 -8.48 -20.65 -4.14
CA GLU A 115 -7.40 -21.26 -3.36
C GLU A 115 -7.76 -21.36 -1.87
N SER A 116 -7.41 -22.51 -1.28
CA SER A 116 -7.66 -22.85 0.14
C SER A 116 -6.46 -23.52 0.81
N GLY A 117 -5.35 -23.70 0.11
CA GLY A 117 -4.11 -24.31 0.58
C GLY A 117 -3.21 -23.36 1.36
N GLN A 118 -2.07 -23.89 1.79
CA GLN A 118 -0.96 -23.16 2.37
C GLN A 118 0.29 -23.43 1.52
N ASN A 119 1.04 -22.38 1.20
CA ASN A 119 2.29 -22.46 0.47
C ASN A 119 3.53 -22.29 1.36
N CYS A 120 3.32 -21.98 2.64
CA CYS A 120 4.31 -22.08 3.72
C CYS A 120 3.67 -22.64 5.00
N SER A 121 4.47 -23.02 6.00
CA SER A 121 3.97 -23.63 7.24
C SER A 121 3.57 -22.57 8.27
N TYR A 122 2.33 -22.64 8.77
CA TYR A 122 1.81 -21.84 9.89
C TYR A 122 0.51 -22.47 10.42
N VAL A 123 0.15 -22.16 11.66
CA VAL A 123 -1.15 -22.52 12.23
C VAL A 123 -2.24 -21.62 11.66
N ARG A 124 -3.37 -22.24 11.29
CA ARG A 124 -4.59 -21.57 10.81
C ARG A 124 -5.83 -22.40 11.19
N LEU A 125 -7.03 -21.88 10.91
CA LEU A 125 -8.27 -22.65 11.08
C LEU A 125 -8.20 -23.98 10.29
N PRO A 126 -8.58 -25.11 10.90
CA PRO A 126 -8.38 -26.44 10.31
C PRO A 126 -9.41 -26.81 9.23
N TYR A 127 -10.55 -26.11 9.18
CA TYR A 127 -11.65 -26.42 8.26
C TYR A 127 -11.90 -25.23 7.33
N ASP A 128 -11.79 -25.48 6.03
CA ASP A 128 -12.21 -24.53 5.00
C ASP A 128 -13.73 -24.34 5.06
N PRO A 129 -14.25 -23.12 5.30
CA PRO A 129 -15.69 -22.86 5.31
C PRO A 129 -16.34 -22.97 3.91
N GLY A 130 -15.54 -23.16 2.86
CA GLY A 130 -15.97 -23.16 1.47
C GLY A 130 -16.12 -21.75 0.91
N GLY A 131 -16.47 -21.67 -0.38
CA GLY A 131 -16.58 -20.39 -1.09
C GLY A 131 -15.24 -19.74 -1.42
N PRO A 132 -15.27 -18.60 -2.13
CA PRO A 132 -14.08 -17.91 -2.58
C PRO A 132 -13.44 -17.06 -1.47
N ASN A 133 -12.14 -16.77 -1.58
CA ASN A 133 -11.49 -15.74 -0.76
C ASN A 133 -12.23 -14.40 -0.89
N GLU A 134 -12.53 -13.77 0.24
CA GLU A 134 -13.21 -12.47 0.34
C GLU A 134 -12.20 -11.34 0.52
N ILE A 135 -11.07 -11.63 1.15
CA ILE A 135 -9.97 -10.69 1.36
C ILE A 135 -8.74 -11.15 0.58
N VAL A 136 -8.13 -10.23 -0.17
CA VAL A 136 -6.85 -10.44 -0.86
C VAL A 136 -5.83 -9.47 -0.29
N MET A 137 -4.87 -9.98 0.47
CA MET A 137 -3.67 -9.25 0.87
C MET A 137 -2.58 -9.48 -0.18
N PHE A 138 -1.82 -8.46 -0.54
CA PHE A 138 -0.67 -8.64 -1.42
C PHE A 138 0.44 -7.64 -1.13
N LYS A 139 1.68 -8.05 -1.37
CA LYS A 139 2.87 -7.24 -1.09
C LYS A 139 4.01 -7.51 -2.04
N SER A 140 4.86 -6.51 -2.23
CA SER A 140 6.15 -6.64 -2.91
C SER A 140 7.31 -6.69 -1.91
N CYS A 141 8.44 -7.28 -2.31
CA CYS A 141 9.65 -7.41 -1.48
C CYS A 141 10.53 -6.16 -1.52
N PHE A 142 11.53 -6.08 -0.63
CA PHE A 142 12.41 -4.91 -0.46
C PHE A 142 13.11 -4.41 -1.73
N PRO A 143 13.43 -5.21 -2.78
CA PRO A 143 14.00 -4.68 -4.02
C PRO A 143 13.08 -3.66 -4.71
N ASN A 144 11.78 -3.74 -4.48
CA ASN A 144 10.79 -2.82 -5.03
C ASN A 144 10.86 -1.41 -4.43
N SER A 145 11.67 -1.22 -3.39
CA SER A 145 11.96 0.09 -2.83
C SER A 145 13.13 0.79 -3.52
N ASN A 146 13.82 0.16 -4.48
CA ASN A 146 14.90 0.75 -5.29
C ASN A 146 14.38 1.65 -6.44
N LEU A 147 13.42 2.52 -6.13
CA LEU A 147 12.73 3.35 -7.12
C LEU A 147 13.62 4.50 -7.61
N GLN A 148 13.75 4.62 -8.93
CA GLN A 148 14.50 5.66 -9.62
C GLN A 148 13.60 6.84 -10.06
N GLY A 149 14.19 7.80 -10.78
CA GLY A 149 13.50 8.99 -11.28
C GLY A 149 13.22 10.00 -10.18
N ARG A 150 12.23 10.88 -10.40
CA ARG A 150 11.79 11.87 -9.42
C ARG A 150 10.36 11.58 -8.96
N PRO A 151 10.00 11.86 -7.69
CA PRO A 151 8.66 11.55 -7.18
C PRO A 151 7.50 12.25 -7.91
N ASN A 152 7.80 13.38 -8.57
CA ASN A 152 6.85 14.24 -9.26
C ASN A 152 6.95 14.13 -10.79
N ASP A 153 7.72 13.18 -11.31
CA ASP A 153 7.73 12.90 -12.75
C ASP A 153 6.31 12.50 -13.21
N PRO A 154 5.91 12.88 -14.43
CA PRO A 154 4.56 12.60 -14.91
C PRO A 154 4.33 11.09 -15.01
N VAL A 155 3.20 10.63 -14.45
CA VAL A 155 2.79 9.23 -14.56
C VAL A 155 2.42 8.94 -16.02
N PRO A 156 3.05 7.96 -16.68
CA PRO A 156 2.71 7.63 -18.06
C PRO A 156 1.35 6.93 -18.13
N PRO A 157 0.62 7.06 -19.26
CA PRO A 157 -0.51 6.19 -19.56
C PRO A 157 -0.11 4.71 -19.46
N ILE A 158 -0.99 3.86 -18.93
CA ILE A 158 -0.64 2.46 -18.66
C ILE A 158 -0.19 1.70 -19.92
N ASN A 159 -0.75 2.00 -21.08
CA ASN A 159 -0.35 1.39 -22.36
C ASN A 159 1.07 1.79 -22.81
N GLN A 160 1.64 2.84 -22.24
CA GLN A 160 3.00 3.32 -22.49
C GLN A 160 3.94 3.07 -21.29
N ASN A 161 3.43 2.53 -20.18
CA ASN A 161 4.24 2.24 -19.00
C ASN A 161 5.09 0.98 -19.24
N PRO A 162 6.44 1.11 -19.28
CA PRO A 162 7.32 0.01 -19.61
C PRO A 162 7.61 -0.91 -18.41
N LEU A 163 7.17 -0.55 -17.20
CA LEU A 163 7.32 -1.40 -16.00
C LEU A 163 6.30 -2.56 -15.96
N ARG A 164 5.29 -2.57 -16.84
CA ARG A 164 4.27 -3.64 -16.86
C ARG A 164 4.90 -5.01 -17.07
N GLY A 165 4.62 -5.93 -16.15
CA GLY A 165 5.14 -7.30 -16.17
C GLY A 165 6.66 -7.39 -16.01
N GLN A 166 7.30 -6.34 -15.48
CA GLN A 166 8.72 -6.34 -15.18
C GLN A 166 8.98 -6.55 -13.68
N ASP A 167 10.15 -7.09 -13.38
CA ASP A 167 10.65 -7.29 -12.02
C ASP A 167 11.22 -6.00 -11.40
N ALA A 168 11.65 -6.09 -10.14
CA ALA A 168 12.20 -4.98 -9.39
C ALA A 168 13.59 -4.48 -9.85
N TRP A 169 14.28 -5.21 -10.73
CA TRP A 169 15.60 -4.87 -11.26
C TRP A 169 15.53 -4.19 -12.62
N SER A 170 14.33 -4.03 -13.18
CA SER A 170 14.11 -3.27 -14.41
C SER A 170 14.65 -1.84 -14.31
N GLU A 171 15.28 -1.35 -15.38
CA GLU A 171 15.64 0.07 -15.52
C GLU A 171 14.41 1.00 -15.50
N HIS A 172 13.22 0.42 -15.66
CA HIS A 172 11.95 1.12 -15.61
C HIS A 172 11.35 1.21 -14.20
N MET A 173 12.03 0.69 -13.17
CA MET A 173 11.60 0.78 -11.77
C MET A 173 11.75 2.22 -11.26
N THR A 174 10.83 3.09 -11.69
CA THR A 174 10.77 4.51 -11.32
C THR A 174 9.52 4.81 -10.50
N VAL A 175 9.53 5.90 -9.72
CA VAL A 175 8.35 6.31 -8.95
C VAL A 175 7.13 6.54 -9.86
N ALA A 176 7.30 7.21 -11.00
CA ALA A 176 6.20 7.50 -11.93
C ALA A 176 5.61 6.21 -12.54
N ASN A 177 6.45 5.27 -12.93
CA ASN A 177 5.99 3.99 -13.49
C ASN A 177 5.29 3.13 -12.43
N ALA A 178 5.83 3.05 -11.21
CA ALA A 178 5.22 2.34 -10.10
C ALA A 178 3.83 2.92 -9.76
N LYS A 179 3.71 4.25 -9.67
CA LYS A 179 2.41 4.94 -9.50
C LYS A 179 1.43 4.55 -10.60
N GLY A 180 1.89 4.51 -11.86
CA GLY A 180 1.07 4.12 -13.01
C GLY A 180 0.51 2.70 -12.90
N ILE A 181 1.28 1.75 -12.36
CA ILE A 181 0.79 0.38 -12.13
C ILE A 181 -0.35 0.40 -11.11
N TYR A 182 -0.12 0.97 -9.93
CA TYR A 182 -1.13 1.02 -8.86
C TYR A 182 -2.40 1.77 -9.28
N ILE A 183 -2.27 2.88 -10.03
CA ILE A 183 -3.43 3.59 -10.59
C ILE A 183 -4.26 2.67 -11.50
N ASP A 184 -3.62 1.86 -12.34
CA ASP A 184 -4.34 0.94 -13.23
C ASP A 184 -5.02 -0.21 -12.48
N LEU A 185 -4.46 -0.67 -11.36
CA LEU A 185 -5.08 -1.72 -10.52
C LEU A 185 -6.48 -1.32 -10.04
N LEU A 186 -6.74 -0.01 -9.84
CA LEU A 186 -8.05 0.48 -9.44
C LEU A 186 -9.15 0.10 -10.45
N ASN A 187 -8.82 -0.01 -11.75
CA ASN A 187 -9.75 -0.46 -12.79
C ASN A 187 -10.23 -1.90 -12.56
N TYR A 188 -9.39 -2.76 -11.97
CA TYR A 188 -9.80 -4.09 -11.56
C TYR A 188 -10.65 -4.04 -10.28
N PHE A 189 -10.20 -3.29 -9.26
CA PHE A 189 -10.86 -3.27 -7.94
C PHE A 189 -12.28 -2.72 -7.97
N VAL A 190 -12.60 -1.76 -8.87
CA VAL A 190 -13.98 -1.27 -9.05
C VAL A 190 -14.94 -2.38 -9.51
N THR A 191 -14.43 -3.43 -10.17
CA THR A 191 -15.25 -4.56 -10.66
C THR A 191 -15.51 -5.63 -9.59
N ARG A 192 -14.79 -5.56 -8.46
CA ARG A 192 -14.77 -6.57 -7.39
C ARG A 192 -15.11 -5.98 -6.03
N ARG A 193 -16.24 -5.26 -5.96
CA ARG A 193 -16.74 -4.66 -4.71
C ARG A 193 -17.19 -5.70 -3.67
N ASP A 194 -17.32 -6.96 -4.08
CA ASP A 194 -17.53 -8.14 -3.24
C ASP A 194 -16.24 -8.63 -2.56
N LYS A 195 -15.10 -7.99 -2.83
CA LYS A 195 -13.78 -8.34 -2.27
C LYS A 195 -13.14 -7.13 -1.59
N LEU A 196 -12.43 -7.37 -0.50
CA LEU A 196 -11.50 -6.41 0.09
C LEU A 196 -10.08 -6.68 -0.41
N PHE A 197 -9.43 -5.65 -0.97
CA PHE A 197 -8.01 -5.71 -1.35
C PHE A 197 -7.19 -4.93 -0.33
N VAL A 198 -6.17 -5.56 0.23
CA VAL A 198 -5.25 -4.94 1.19
C VAL A 198 -3.87 -4.92 0.56
N VAL A 199 -3.43 -3.73 0.18
CA VAL A 199 -2.09 -3.50 -0.34
C VAL A 199 -1.14 -3.29 0.82
N ILE A 200 -0.06 -4.04 0.86
CA ILE A 200 1.00 -3.83 1.85
C ILE A 200 2.17 -3.18 1.12
N THR A 201 2.56 -1.99 1.57
CA THR A 201 3.74 -1.29 1.02
C THR A 201 4.99 -2.16 1.12
N ALA A 202 5.92 -2.03 0.16
CA ALA A 202 7.17 -2.77 0.23
C ALA A 202 8.00 -2.39 1.48
N PRO A 203 8.80 -3.32 2.04
CA PRO A 203 9.72 -3.01 3.13
C PRO A 203 10.71 -1.88 2.78
N PRO A 204 11.33 -1.23 3.77
CA PRO A 204 12.31 -0.17 3.55
C PRO A 204 13.48 -0.57 2.66
N VAL A 205 13.99 0.41 1.93
CA VAL A 205 15.15 0.23 1.06
C VAL A 205 16.42 -0.01 1.87
N GLN A 206 17.30 -0.88 1.37
CA GLN A 206 18.62 -1.11 1.98
C GLN A 206 19.72 -0.22 1.39
N ASP A 207 19.52 0.26 0.17
CA ASP A 207 20.40 1.22 -0.51
C ASP A 207 19.90 2.65 -0.30
N ASP A 208 20.69 3.46 0.40
CA ASP A 208 20.35 4.83 0.75
C ASP A 208 20.19 5.75 -0.48
N THR A 209 20.75 5.37 -1.63
CA THR A 209 20.58 6.07 -2.91
C THR A 209 19.10 6.28 -3.26
N TYR A 210 18.23 5.32 -2.90
CA TYR A 210 16.81 5.35 -3.27
C TYR A 210 15.88 5.76 -2.12
N CYS A 211 16.41 6.10 -0.93
CA CYS A 211 15.61 6.31 0.28
C CYS A 211 14.53 7.39 0.12
N THR A 212 14.85 8.49 -0.56
CA THR A 212 13.92 9.60 -0.80
C THR A 212 12.77 9.16 -1.71
N ASN A 213 13.07 8.40 -2.76
CA ASN A 213 12.04 7.90 -3.69
C ASN A 213 11.18 6.82 -3.05
N ALA A 214 11.79 5.89 -2.28
CA ALA A 214 11.07 4.88 -1.53
C ALA A 214 10.08 5.50 -0.53
N ARG A 215 10.52 6.50 0.25
CA ARG A 215 9.65 7.23 1.18
C ARG A 215 8.54 7.95 0.42
N ALA A 216 8.86 8.67 -0.64
CA ALA A 216 7.89 9.46 -1.39
C ALA A 216 6.82 8.57 -2.05
N PHE A 217 7.22 7.42 -2.60
CA PHE A 217 6.29 6.47 -3.21
C PHE A 217 5.37 5.82 -2.16
N ASN A 218 5.90 5.30 -1.06
CA ASN A 218 5.08 4.66 -0.03
C ASN A 218 4.17 5.66 0.69
N THR A 219 4.62 6.91 0.88
CA THR A 219 3.77 8.00 1.39
C THR A 219 2.60 8.26 0.45
N TRP A 220 2.85 8.39 -0.86
CA TRP A 220 1.80 8.54 -1.86
C TRP A 220 0.84 7.34 -1.86
N LEU A 221 1.37 6.12 -1.79
CA LEU A 221 0.56 4.91 -1.83
C LEU A 221 -0.40 4.85 -0.63
N ALA A 222 0.08 5.20 0.56
CA ALA A 222 -0.71 5.16 1.79
C ALA A 222 -1.63 6.38 2.00
N GLN A 223 -1.30 7.54 1.42
CA GLN A 223 -2.00 8.80 1.74
C GLN A 223 -2.82 9.37 0.59
N ASP A 224 -2.40 9.15 -0.67
CA ASP A 224 -2.94 9.89 -1.82
C ASP A 224 -3.53 8.97 -2.89
N TRP A 225 -3.07 7.72 -3.00
CA TRP A 225 -3.46 6.81 -4.10
C TRP A 225 -4.97 6.59 -4.20
N LEU A 226 -5.66 6.56 -3.06
CA LEU A 226 -7.10 6.29 -2.97
C LEU A 226 -7.97 7.56 -2.90
N ASP A 227 -7.41 8.77 -3.00
CA ASP A 227 -8.14 10.04 -2.81
C ASP A 227 -9.42 10.17 -3.65
N ASN A 228 -9.38 9.65 -4.88
CA ASN A 228 -10.51 9.69 -5.81
C ASN A 228 -11.16 8.32 -6.04
N TYR A 229 -10.78 7.30 -5.25
CA TYR A 229 -11.35 5.97 -5.37
C TYR A 229 -12.73 5.93 -4.69
N PRO A 230 -13.83 5.62 -5.40
CA PRO A 230 -15.19 5.85 -4.90
C PRO A 230 -15.72 4.77 -3.96
N TYR A 231 -14.96 3.70 -3.72
CA TYR A 231 -15.41 2.53 -2.96
C TYR A 231 -14.50 2.25 -1.76
N LYS A 232 -15.01 1.49 -0.79
CA LYS A 232 -14.31 1.16 0.46
C LYS A 232 -13.74 -0.26 0.47
N ASN A 233 -13.39 -0.77 -0.71
CA ASN A 233 -12.97 -2.15 -0.90
C ASN A 233 -11.47 -2.29 -1.20
N VAL A 234 -10.70 -1.23 -0.97
CA VAL A 234 -9.23 -1.19 -1.06
C VAL A 234 -8.69 -0.48 0.18
N ALA A 235 -7.66 -1.03 0.80
CA ALA A 235 -6.97 -0.46 1.96
C ALA A 235 -5.45 -0.59 1.78
N VAL A 236 -4.67 0.25 2.47
CA VAL A 236 -3.21 0.22 2.42
C VAL A 236 -2.64 0.04 3.82
N PHE A 237 -1.90 -1.04 4.02
CA PHE A 237 -1.09 -1.22 5.22
C PHE A 237 0.33 -0.68 4.97
N ASP A 238 0.65 0.44 5.62
CA ASP A 238 1.93 1.15 5.47
C ASP A 238 3.07 0.49 6.28
N PHE A 239 3.40 -0.72 5.87
CA PHE A 239 4.51 -1.50 6.41
C PHE A 239 5.86 -0.77 6.33
N TYR A 240 6.07 0.04 5.29
CA TYR A 240 7.28 0.84 5.13
C TYR A 240 7.43 1.81 6.31
N ASN A 241 6.36 2.51 6.67
CA ASN A 241 6.38 3.45 7.77
C ASN A 241 6.46 2.77 9.14
N VAL A 242 5.81 1.62 9.32
CA VAL A 242 5.98 0.79 10.53
C VAL A 242 7.47 0.45 10.73
N LEU A 243 8.14 -0.08 9.70
CA LEU A 243 9.55 -0.51 9.80
C LEU A 243 10.57 0.62 9.85
N THR A 244 10.18 1.84 9.50
CA THR A 244 11.06 3.02 9.59
C THR A 244 10.76 3.88 10.80
N SER A 245 9.72 3.54 11.56
CA SER A 245 9.38 4.24 12.80
C SER A 245 10.39 3.93 13.88
N ASN A 246 10.71 4.93 14.68
CA ASN A 246 11.65 4.80 15.77
C ASN A 246 11.35 5.77 16.92
N GLY A 247 11.78 5.41 18.12
CA GLY A 247 11.66 6.21 19.34
C GLY A 247 12.73 7.31 19.46
N GLY A 248 13.20 7.85 18.32
CA GLY A 248 14.21 8.93 18.27
C GLY A 248 15.61 8.48 17.84
N SER A 249 15.87 7.17 17.71
CA SER A 249 17.11 6.62 17.12
C SER A 249 16.86 5.26 16.48
N TRP A 250 17.75 4.82 15.58
CA TRP A 250 17.62 3.54 14.87
C TRP A 250 17.68 2.28 15.78
N GLU A 251 18.08 2.42 17.06
CA GLU A 251 18.14 1.34 18.04
C GLU A 251 16.87 1.22 18.91
N VAL A 252 15.98 2.22 18.85
CA VAL A 252 14.80 2.31 19.73
C VAL A 252 13.54 2.25 18.87
N ASN A 253 12.67 1.27 19.12
CA ASN A 253 11.35 1.26 18.50
C ASN A 253 10.35 2.13 19.30
N ASP A 254 9.30 2.60 18.64
CA ASP A 254 8.23 3.38 19.28
C ASP A 254 6.96 2.56 19.58
N LEU A 255 7.09 1.23 19.69
CA LEU A 255 5.97 0.37 20.07
C LEU A 255 5.48 0.72 21.48
N GLY A 256 4.16 0.87 21.62
CA GLY A 256 3.51 1.30 22.86
C GLY A 256 3.64 2.79 23.21
N SER A 257 4.34 3.58 22.40
CA SER A 257 4.43 5.04 22.60
C SER A 257 3.15 5.76 22.18
N ASP A 258 2.80 6.85 22.89
CA ASP A 258 1.70 7.77 22.54
C ASP A 258 1.91 8.43 21.17
N THR A 259 3.16 8.47 20.69
CA THR A 259 3.57 9.04 19.41
C THR A 259 4.48 8.07 18.66
N GLY A 260 4.40 8.08 17.33
CA GLY A 260 5.10 7.10 16.49
C GLY A 260 4.21 6.56 15.38
N ASN A 261 4.76 5.69 14.54
CA ASN A 261 4.04 5.06 13.43
C ASN A 261 3.86 3.55 13.60
N HIS A 262 4.41 2.89 14.64
CA HIS A 262 4.12 1.48 14.90
C HIS A 262 2.63 1.19 15.16
N HIS A 263 1.79 2.22 15.39
CA HIS A 263 0.34 2.10 15.64
C HIS A 263 -0.56 2.65 14.53
N ARG A 264 0.00 3.12 13.39
CA ARG A 264 -0.78 3.87 12.39
C ARG A 264 -1.18 3.00 11.20
N TYR A 265 -2.48 2.87 10.98
CA TYR A 265 -3.12 2.36 9.76
C TYR A 265 -3.90 3.50 9.07
N ARG A 266 -4.11 3.45 7.76
CA ARG A 266 -4.96 4.40 7.00
C ARG A 266 -5.88 3.67 6.02
#